data_AF-A0A971V1U4-F1
#
_entry.id   AF-A0A971V1U4-F1
#
_cell.length_a   1.000
_cell.length_b   1.000
_cell.length_c   1.000
_cell.angle_alpha   90.00
_cell.angle_beta   90.00
_cell.angle_gamma   90.00
#
_symmetry.space_group_name_H-M   'P 1'
#
loop_
_entity.id
_entity.type
_entity.pdbx_description
1 polymer ?
#
loop_
_entity_poly.entity_id
_entity_poly.type
_entity_poly.pdbx_seq_one_letter_code
_entity_poly.pdbx_strand_id
1 'polypeptide(L)'
;VANKYNVGIDFSILKDITGQFELFGEKRTDILLQRTSIPAWQGTPIGNIPKVNMGEIHNKGFEIELGYNKQVNEDLFVSAKGQLSYNRNKRIAMDEVPRDEKYAYQYRNTGYPIGQNWGYVIDWEQDGGYWTEEALANPDRVTYGSGTLIPGDFVYKDLTNDGVVDDKDIAPIGVGNIPRYSYGVSLSANWKGFDAYIFFQGLAKFHSTFASQGVYENTLEGTFFPYHKKYWTKERWENGEEITYPALHKEGSPNHRANSFFVFDRSLVRLKNFEIGYTLPANSLKMLGISDLRIFVNGQNVFTWSPKFRPYHLDPENDDSIGYPQTSIFSFGTNIKF
;
A
#
# COMPACT_ATOMS: atom_id res chain seq x y z
N VAL A 1 11.53 -26.44 -0.84
CA VAL A 1 12.62 -26.12 -1.79
C VAL A 1 12.29 -24.85 -2.56
N ALA A 2 13.26 -24.07 -3.08
CA ALA A 2 13.00 -22.87 -3.89
C ALA A 2 13.57 -23.04 -5.31
N ASN A 3 12.70 -23.12 -6.31
CA ASN A 3 13.05 -23.19 -7.72
C ASN A 3 12.87 -21.81 -8.35
N LYS A 4 13.94 -21.25 -8.91
CA LYS A 4 13.95 -19.90 -9.49
C LYS A 4 14.40 -19.96 -10.95
N TYR A 5 13.77 -19.14 -11.78
CA TYR A 5 14.29 -18.79 -13.09
C TYR A 5 14.37 -17.26 -13.19
N ASN A 6 15.42 -16.77 -13.85
CA ASN A 6 15.58 -15.37 -14.21
C ASN A 6 16.12 -15.32 -15.65
N VAL A 7 15.49 -14.52 -16.51
CA VAL A 7 15.91 -14.27 -17.88
C VAL A 7 16.05 -12.77 -18.04
N GLY A 8 17.28 -12.32 -18.27
CA GLY A 8 17.62 -10.91 -18.43
C GLY A 8 18.09 -10.58 -19.84
N ILE A 9 17.84 -9.36 -20.29
CA ILE A 9 18.45 -8.75 -21.47
C ILE A 9 19.03 -7.41 -21.05
N ASP A 10 20.33 -7.25 -21.27
CA ASP A 10 21.05 -6.00 -21.13
C ASP A 10 21.33 -5.40 -22.50
N PHE A 11 21.21 -4.09 -22.62
CA PHE A 11 21.54 -3.38 -23.84
C PHE A 11 22.17 -2.02 -23.55
N SER A 12 22.97 -1.57 -24.51
CA SER A 12 23.44 -0.20 -24.56
C SER A 12 23.25 0.34 -25.97
N ILE A 13 22.71 1.56 -26.06
CA ILE A 13 22.43 2.25 -27.32
C ILE A 13 23.23 3.54 -27.32
N LEU A 14 24.04 3.75 -28.38
CA LEU A 14 24.78 4.99 -28.61
C LEU A 14 25.69 5.42 -27.44
N LYS A 15 26.15 4.48 -26.61
CA LYS A 15 26.97 4.66 -25.38
C LYS A 15 26.30 5.41 -24.22
N ASP A 16 25.32 6.24 -24.53
CA ASP A 16 24.67 7.14 -23.55
C ASP A 16 23.45 6.49 -22.89
N ILE A 17 22.79 5.52 -23.55
CA ILE A 17 21.62 4.82 -23.03
C ILE A 17 22.04 3.42 -22.62
N THR A 18 21.71 3.04 -21.38
CA THR A 18 21.82 1.67 -20.88
C THR A 18 20.43 1.20 -20.46
N GLY A 19 20.16 -0.08 -20.65
CA GLY A 19 18.91 -0.66 -20.20
C GLY A 19 19.08 -2.11 -19.83
N GLN A 20 18.29 -2.53 -18.85
CA GLN A 20 18.21 -3.88 -18.35
C GLN A 20 16.74 -4.24 -18.21
N PHE A 21 16.39 -5.41 -18.73
CA PHE A 21 15.06 -5.98 -18.57
C PHE A 21 15.21 -7.39 -18.02
N GLU A 22 14.60 -7.67 -16.87
CA GLU A 22 14.60 -8.99 -16.25
C GLU A 22 13.19 -9.55 -16.11
N LEU A 23 13.03 -10.82 -16.41
CA LEU A 23 11.84 -11.62 -16.13
C LEU A 23 12.20 -12.70 -15.14
N PHE A 24 11.53 -12.69 -13.98
CA PHE A 24 11.79 -13.68 -12.94
C PHE A 24 10.54 -14.45 -12.54
N GLY A 25 10.76 -15.67 -12.09
CA GLY A 25 9.75 -16.47 -11.41
C GLY A 25 10.39 -17.37 -10.36
N GLU A 26 9.72 -17.48 -9.22
CA GLU A 26 10.10 -18.31 -8.10
C GLU A 26 8.91 -19.18 -7.69
N LYS A 27 9.10 -20.49 -7.68
CA LYS A 27 8.22 -21.47 -7.05
C LYS A 27 8.90 -21.96 -5.79
N ARG A 28 8.33 -21.63 -4.63
CA ARG A 28 8.81 -22.11 -3.33
C ARG A 28 7.83 -23.13 -2.78
N THR A 29 8.32 -24.35 -2.55
CA THR A 29 7.60 -25.49 -1.95
C THR A 29 8.14 -25.76 -0.54
N ASP A 30 7.48 -26.67 0.18
CA ASP A 30 7.92 -27.15 1.49
C ASP A 30 8.10 -26.01 2.50
N ILE A 31 7.28 -24.97 2.36
CA ILE A 31 7.29 -23.85 3.30
C ILE A 31 6.76 -24.36 4.63
N LEU A 32 7.51 -24.09 5.70
CA LEU A 32 7.16 -24.46 7.05
C LEU A 32 5.93 -23.67 7.50
N LEU A 33 4.80 -24.37 7.69
CA LEU A 33 3.53 -23.81 8.11
C LEU A 33 3.12 -24.30 9.50
N GLN A 34 2.46 -23.43 10.26
CA GLN A 34 1.69 -23.86 11.43
C GLN A 34 0.47 -24.64 10.96
N ARG A 35 0.15 -25.74 11.64
CA ARG A 35 -1.07 -26.50 11.35
C ARG A 35 -2.30 -25.72 11.78
N THR A 36 -3.20 -25.42 10.84
CA THR A 36 -4.50 -24.80 11.13
C THR A 36 -5.68 -25.70 10.78
N SER A 37 -5.43 -26.80 10.06
CA SER A 37 -6.43 -27.83 9.78
C SER A 37 -6.72 -28.77 10.95
N ILE A 38 -5.90 -28.75 12.01
CA ILE A 38 -6.10 -29.59 13.18
C ILE A 38 -7.07 -28.88 14.13
N PRO A 39 -8.21 -29.49 14.46
CA PRO A 39 -9.20 -28.84 15.30
C PRO A 39 -8.71 -28.62 16.74
N ALA A 40 -9.11 -27.51 17.36
CA ALA A 40 -8.71 -27.18 18.73
C ALA A 40 -9.14 -28.24 19.77
N TRP A 41 -10.22 -28.98 19.52
CA TRP A 41 -10.79 -29.96 20.44
C TRP A 41 -9.98 -31.25 20.61
N GLN A 42 -8.87 -31.45 19.86
CA GLN A 42 -7.97 -32.58 20.14
C GLN A 42 -7.13 -32.44 21.43
N GLY A 43 -7.23 -31.29 22.13
CA GLY A 43 -6.69 -31.12 23.48
C GLY A 43 -5.25 -30.60 23.57
N THR A 44 -4.48 -30.64 22.49
CA THR A 44 -3.16 -29.98 22.41
C THR A 44 -3.33 -28.52 21.97
N PRO A 45 -2.76 -27.52 22.65
CA PRO A 45 -2.75 -26.15 22.15
C PRO A 45 -2.19 -26.08 20.72
N ILE A 46 -2.87 -25.37 19.81
CA ILE A 46 -2.51 -25.32 18.38
C ILE A 46 -1.05 -24.90 18.17
N GLY A 47 -0.52 -23.99 19.00
CA GLY A 47 0.87 -23.54 18.94
C GLY A 47 1.91 -24.60 19.29
N ASN A 48 1.51 -25.65 20.01
CA ASN A 48 2.38 -26.79 20.37
C ASN A 48 2.35 -27.89 19.30
N ILE A 49 1.46 -27.79 18.32
CA ILE A 49 1.42 -28.73 17.19
C ILE A 49 2.66 -28.48 16.32
N PRO A 50 3.44 -29.53 15.99
CA PRO A 50 4.61 -29.40 15.13
C PRO A 50 4.28 -28.74 13.79
N LYS A 51 5.12 -27.79 13.39
CA LYS A 51 5.04 -27.18 12.06
C LYS A 51 5.41 -28.20 10.99
N VAL A 52 4.82 -28.05 9.81
CA VAL A 52 5.00 -28.99 8.69
C VAL A 52 5.40 -28.25 7.41
N ASN A 53 6.21 -28.89 6.60
CA ASN A 53 6.63 -28.38 5.30
C ASN A 53 5.56 -28.70 4.26
N MET A 54 4.58 -27.81 4.09
CA MET A 54 3.43 -28.04 3.20
C MET A 54 3.10 -26.84 2.30
N GLY A 55 3.58 -25.65 2.63
CA GLY A 55 3.20 -24.46 1.88
C GLY A 55 3.86 -24.41 0.51
N GLU A 56 3.09 -23.96 -0.48
CA GLU A 56 3.58 -23.65 -1.82
C GLU A 56 3.17 -22.23 -2.22
N ILE A 57 4.13 -21.42 -2.66
CA ILE A 57 3.93 -20.05 -3.12
C ILE A 57 4.63 -19.86 -4.45
N HIS A 58 3.94 -19.22 -5.40
CA HIS A 58 4.53 -18.75 -6.66
C HIS A 58 4.67 -17.24 -6.61
N ASN A 59 5.84 -16.75 -7.00
CA ASN A 59 6.11 -15.35 -7.21
C ASN A 59 6.62 -15.17 -8.64
N LYS A 60 6.13 -14.16 -9.35
CA LYS A 60 6.63 -13.81 -10.68
C LYS A 60 6.54 -12.31 -10.91
N GLY A 61 7.40 -11.82 -11.78
CA GLY A 61 7.50 -10.41 -12.02
C GLY A 61 8.46 -10.06 -13.14
N PHE A 62 8.64 -8.77 -13.32
CA PHE A 62 9.65 -8.22 -14.21
C PHE A 62 10.27 -6.97 -13.59
N GLU A 63 11.51 -6.70 -13.98
CA GLU A 63 12.21 -5.48 -13.60
C GLU A 63 12.73 -4.79 -14.86
N ILE A 64 12.59 -3.47 -14.89
CA ILE A 64 13.08 -2.63 -15.97
C ILE A 64 13.94 -1.55 -15.34
N GLU A 65 15.17 -1.43 -15.83
CA GLU A 65 16.04 -0.31 -15.52
C GLU A 65 16.42 0.37 -16.83
N LEU A 66 16.33 1.70 -16.87
CA LEU A 66 16.78 2.52 -17.98
C LEU A 66 17.66 3.64 -17.43
N GLY A 67 18.86 3.75 -17.97
CA GLY A 67 19.82 4.80 -17.68
C GLY A 67 20.09 5.63 -18.93
N TYR A 68 20.22 6.94 -18.74
CA TYR A 68 20.68 7.88 -19.73
C TYR A 68 21.77 8.73 -19.10
N ASN A 69 22.98 8.70 -19.66
CA ASN A 69 24.13 9.45 -19.20
C ASN A 69 24.72 10.19 -20.39
N LYS A 70 24.77 11.52 -20.35
CA LYS A 70 25.18 12.33 -21.49
C LYS A 70 26.09 13.47 -21.04
N GLN A 71 27.29 13.51 -21.61
CA GLN A 71 28.08 14.73 -21.65
C GLN A 71 27.51 15.63 -22.76
N VAL A 72 26.79 16.69 -22.37
CA VAL A 72 26.12 17.59 -23.31
C VAL A 72 27.13 18.53 -23.97
N ASN A 73 28.09 19.03 -23.19
CA ASN A 73 29.23 19.84 -23.61
C ASN A 73 30.36 19.72 -22.57
N GLU A 74 31.46 20.46 -22.71
CA GLU A 74 32.61 20.39 -21.79
C GLU A 74 32.25 20.66 -20.32
N ASP A 75 31.20 21.43 -20.08
CA ASP A 75 30.82 21.92 -18.76
C ASP A 75 29.61 21.21 -18.14
N LEU A 76 28.76 20.59 -18.96
CA LEU A 76 27.45 20.05 -18.56
C LEU A 76 27.37 18.54 -18.78
N PHE A 77 27.20 17.82 -17.68
CA PHE A 77 26.82 16.40 -17.66
C PHE A 77 25.42 16.25 -17.09
N VAL A 78 24.60 15.40 -17.70
CA VAL A 78 23.28 15.04 -17.20
C VAL A 78 23.14 13.52 -17.12
N SER A 79 22.47 13.06 -16.08
CA SER A 79 22.12 11.66 -15.90
C SER A 79 20.69 11.51 -15.42
N ALA A 80 19.96 10.58 -16.01
CA ALA A 80 18.64 10.16 -15.60
C ALA A 80 18.62 8.63 -15.52
N LYS A 81 18.16 8.09 -14.40
CA LYS A 81 17.97 6.65 -14.23
C LYS A 81 16.57 6.39 -13.69
N GLY A 82 15.83 5.54 -14.40
CA GLY A 82 14.50 5.08 -14.04
C GLY A 82 14.53 3.59 -13.77
N GLN A 83 13.81 3.16 -12.73
CA GLN A 83 13.65 1.75 -12.39
C GLN A 83 12.18 1.45 -12.10
N LEU A 84 11.70 0.30 -12.55
CA LEU A 84 10.36 -0.20 -12.36
C LEU A 84 10.43 -1.70 -12.07
N SER A 85 9.91 -2.12 -10.93
CA SER A 85 9.72 -3.54 -10.60
C SER A 85 8.24 -3.84 -10.46
N TYR A 86 7.80 -4.92 -11.09
CA TYR A 86 6.47 -5.50 -10.94
C TYR A 86 6.58 -6.85 -10.26
N ASN A 87 5.82 -7.06 -9.18
CA ASN A 87 5.78 -8.32 -8.47
C ASN A 87 4.33 -8.78 -8.24
N ARG A 88 4.08 -10.07 -8.50
CA ARG A 88 2.83 -10.72 -8.11
C ARG A 88 3.10 -12.09 -7.53
N ASN A 89 2.65 -12.27 -6.29
CA ASN A 89 2.69 -13.55 -5.60
C ASN A 89 1.29 -14.21 -5.56
N LYS A 90 1.27 -15.53 -5.38
CA LYS A 90 0.05 -16.34 -5.19
C LYS A 90 0.38 -17.53 -4.30
N ARG A 91 -0.42 -17.75 -3.25
CA ARG A 91 -0.38 -18.99 -2.46
C ARG A 91 -1.05 -20.11 -3.25
N ILE A 92 -0.32 -21.16 -3.54
CA ILE A 92 -0.77 -22.30 -4.34
C ILE A 92 -1.30 -23.42 -3.45
N ALA A 93 -0.61 -23.66 -2.33
CA ALA A 93 -1.04 -24.61 -1.32
C ALA A 93 -0.75 -24.05 0.08
N MET A 94 -1.73 -24.14 0.97
CA MET A 94 -1.62 -23.80 2.38
C MET A 94 -2.36 -24.87 3.19
N ASP A 95 -2.03 -25.02 4.47
CA ASP A 95 -2.79 -25.87 5.39
C ASP A 95 -4.10 -25.18 5.77
N GLU A 96 -5.05 -25.14 4.84
CA GLU A 96 -6.37 -24.52 4.96
C GLU A 96 -7.47 -25.53 4.60
N VAL A 97 -8.41 -25.74 5.52
CA VAL A 97 -9.61 -26.55 5.27
C VAL A 97 -10.61 -25.68 4.50
N PRO A 98 -11.18 -26.17 3.37
CA PRO A 98 -12.22 -25.43 2.68
C PRO A 98 -13.43 -25.20 3.58
N ARG A 99 -14.01 -24.01 3.50
CA ARG A 99 -15.32 -23.73 4.11
C ARG A 99 -16.43 -24.45 3.34
N ASP A 100 -17.58 -24.56 3.98
CA ASP A 100 -18.80 -25.15 3.40
C ASP A 100 -19.19 -24.50 2.06
N GLU A 101 -19.90 -25.25 1.21
CA GLU A 101 -20.28 -24.80 -0.14
C GLU A 101 -21.16 -23.55 -0.16
N LYS A 102 -21.84 -23.25 0.96
CA LYS A 102 -22.64 -22.03 1.12
C LYS A 102 -21.80 -20.76 1.24
N TYR A 103 -20.50 -20.86 1.49
CA TYR A 103 -19.62 -19.70 1.51
C TYR A 103 -19.34 -19.21 0.09
N ALA A 104 -19.52 -17.91 -0.16
CA ALA A 104 -19.19 -17.31 -1.46
C ALA A 104 -17.71 -17.57 -1.85
N TYR A 105 -16.83 -17.65 -0.85
CA TYR A 105 -15.42 -18.00 -1.01
C TYR A 105 -14.99 -19.06 0.01
N GLN A 106 -14.77 -20.29 -0.48
CA GLN A 106 -14.40 -21.43 0.37
C GLN A 106 -12.98 -21.33 0.96
N TYR A 107 -12.06 -20.70 0.22
CA TYR A 107 -10.67 -20.48 0.64
C TYR A 107 -10.41 -19.00 0.89
N ARG A 108 -9.69 -18.67 1.97
CA ARG A 108 -9.23 -17.31 2.27
C ARG A 108 -7.73 -17.12 2.10
N ASN A 109 -6.96 -18.21 2.05
CA ASN A 109 -5.54 -18.19 1.79
C ASN A 109 -5.18 -18.75 0.42
N THR A 110 -5.50 -20.02 0.19
CA THR A 110 -5.14 -20.74 -1.03
C THR A 110 -5.79 -20.09 -2.24
N GLY A 111 -5.02 -19.85 -3.30
CA GLY A 111 -5.49 -19.18 -4.52
C GLY A 111 -5.34 -17.65 -4.53
N TYR A 112 -4.98 -17.03 -3.40
CA TYR A 112 -4.87 -15.57 -3.26
C TYR A 112 -3.44 -15.10 -3.00
N PRO A 113 -3.10 -13.83 -3.30
CA PRO A 113 -1.82 -13.26 -2.92
C PRO A 113 -1.68 -13.20 -1.38
N ILE A 114 -0.45 -13.35 -0.92
CA ILE A 114 -0.01 -12.94 0.41
C ILE A 114 -0.45 -11.49 0.62
N GLY A 115 -1.02 -11.20 1.79
CA GLY A 115 -1.48 -9.86 2.10
C GLY A 115 -2.84 -9.47 1.53
N GLN A 116 -3.58 -10.39 0.91
CA GLN A 116 -4.96 -10.15 0.48
C GLN A 116 -5.83 -9.76 1.68
N ASN A 117 -6.49 -8.60 1.58
CA ASN A 117 -7.49 -8.19 2.56
C ASN A 117 -8.81 -8.92 2.28
N TRP A 118 -9.56 -9.21 3.34
CA TRP A 118 -10.86 -9.88 3.29
C TRP A 118 -11.88 -9.07 4.09
N GLY A 119 -13.10 -8.96 3.56
CA GLY A 119 -14.19 -8.27 4.23
C GLY A 119 -15.43 -8.20 3.36
N TYR A 120 -16.43 -7.46 3.83
CA TYR A 120 -17.68 -7.23 3.12
C TYR A 120 -17.48 -6.26 1.95
N VAL A 121 -18.17 -6.50 0.84
CA VAL A 121 -18.18 -5.60 -0.32
C VAL A 121 -19.39 -4.68 -0.20
N ILE A 122 -19.16 -3.37 -0.25
CA ILE A 122 -20.24 -2.38 -0.21
C ILE A 122 -20.98 -2.35 -1.55
N ASP A 123 -22.31 -2.35 -1.48
CA ASP A 123 -23.17 -2.26 -2.64
C ASP A 123 -23.55 -0.81 -2.96
N TRP A 124 -22.67 -0.12 -3.67
CA TRP A 124 -22.90 1.27 -4.08
C TRP A 124 -24.06 1.45 -5.07
N GLU A 125 -24.56 0.37 -5.68
CA GLU A 125 -25.70 0.41 -6.59
C GLU A 125 -27.04 0.46 -5.85
N GLN A 126 -27.08 -0.03 -4.60
CA GLN A 126 -28.26 0.03 -3.73
C GLN A 126 -28.18 1.26 -2.83
N ASP A 127 -29.11 2.21 -3.05
CA ASP A 127 -29.26 3.42 -2.23
C ASP A 127 -27.95 4.20 -2.03
N GLY A 128 -27.08 4.20 -3.05
CA GLY A 128 -25.77 4.83 -2.99
C GLY A 128 -24.83 4.25 -1.93
N GLY A 129 -25.02 2.99 -1.55
CA GLY A 129 -24.18 2.25 -0.60
C GLY A 129 -24.54 2.45 0.87
N TYR A 130 -25.63 3.14 1.17
CA TYR A 130 -26.04 3.43 2.55
C TYR A 130 -27.49 3.03 2.82
N TRP A 131 -27.75 2.47 4.01
CA TRP A 131 -29.11 2.19 4.46
C TRP A 131 -29.88 3.50 4.61
N THR A 132 -31.13 3.51 4.14
CA THR A 132 -32.09 4.60 4.37
C THR A 132 -33.19 4.14 5.33
N GLU A 133 -34.00 5.07 5.84
CA GLU A 133 -35.15 4.74 6.69
C GLU A 133 -36.16 3.84 5.94
N GLU A 134 -36.39 4.10 4.66
CA GLU A 134 -37.28 3.30 3.81
C GLU A 134 -36.72 1.90 3.57
N ALA A 135 -35.40 1.79 3.35
CA ALA A 135 -34.75 0.49 3.18
C ALA A 135 -34.82 -0.35 4.47
N LEU A 136 -34.64 0.27 5.64
CA LEU A 136 -34.74 -0.43 6.93
C LEU A 136 -36.17 -0.90 7.25
N ALA A 137 -37.19 -0.22 6.73
CA ALA A 137 -38.59 -0.60 6.89
C ALA A 137 -39.04 -1.69 5.90
N ASN A 138 -38.24 -1.99 4.87
CA ASN A 138 -38.60 -2.96 3.83
C ASN A 138 -38.26 -4.40 4.27
N PRO A 139 -39.24 -5.30 4.43
CA PRO A 139 -39.00 -6.68 4.87
C PRO A 139 -38.30 -7.55 3.80
N ASP A 140 -38.33 -7.14 2.53
CA ASP A 140 -37.68 -7.86 1.43
C ASP A 140 -36.17 -7.57 1.33
N ARG A 141 -35.66 -6.66 2.17
CA ARG A 141 -34.24 -6.33 2.23
C ARG A 141 -33.45 -7.41 2.96
N VAL A 142 -32.17 -7.50 2.59
CA VAL A 142 -31.22 -8.39 3.27
C VAL A 142 -31.12 -8.05 4.75
N THR A 143 -30.98 -9.07 5.58
CA THR A 143 -30.78 -8.92 7.02
C THR A 143 -29.32 -9.11 7.39
N TYR A 144 -28.85 -8.50 8.48
CA TYR A 144 -27.46 -8.67 8.93
C TYR A 144 -27.43 -9.63 10.09
N GLY A 145 -26.54 -10.63 10.03
CA GLY A 145 -26.47 -11.69 11.05
C GLY A 145 -26.14 -11.21 12.48
N SER A 146 -25.69 -9.97 12.66
CA SER A 146 -25.61 -9.30 13.97
C SER A 146 -25.46 -7.78 13.84
N GLY A 147 -25.75 -7.07 14.93
CA GLY A 147 -25.68 -5.61 15.01
C GLY A 147 -27.00 -4.93 14.62
N THR A 148 -27.23 -3.74 15.16
CA THR A 148 -28.39 -2.90 14.80
C THR A 148 -27.98 -1.93 13.72
N LEU A 149 -28.74 -1.88 12.63
CA LEU A 149 -28.52 -0.94 11.53
C LEU A 149 -29.24 0.38 11.80
N ILE A 150 -28.60 1.48 11.40
CA ILE A 150 -29.21 2.81 11.34
C ILE A 150 -29.07 3.41 9.94
N PRO A 151 -29.88 4.42 9.58
CA PRO A 151 -29.66 5.15 8.34
C PRO A 151 -28.23 5.70 8.25
N GLY A 152 -27.60 5.54 7.08
CA GLY A 152 -26.20 5.90 6.84
C GLY A 152 -25.19 4.79 7.12
N ASP A 153 -25.62 3.62 7.57
CA ASP A 153 -24.77 2.42 7.62
C ASP A 153 -24.56 1.83 6.24
N PHE A 154 -23.45 1.12 6.04
CA PHE A 154 -23.16 0.53 4.74
C PHE A 154 -24.14 -0.58 4.36
N VAL A 155 -24.61 -0.55 3.11
CA VAL A 155 -25.24 -1.69 2.45
C VAL A 155 -24.15 -2.59 1.91
N TYR A 156 -24.16 -3.87 2.29
CA TYR A 156 -23.23 -4.88 1.82
C TYR A 156 -23.92 -5.79 0.80
N LYS A 157 -23.14 -6.28 -0.17
CA LYS A 157 -23.62 -7.27 -1.14
C LYS A 157 -23.83 -8.61 -0.43
N ASP A 158 -25.03 -9.16 -0.55
CA ASP A 158 -25.29 -10.57 -0.32
C ASP A 158 -24.72 -11.35 -1.51
N LEU A 159 -23.63 -12.07 -1.29
CA LEU A 159 -22.92 -12.82 -2.32
C LEU A 159 -23.48 -14.23 -2.48
N THR A 160 -24.17 -14.72 -1.46
CA THR A 160 -24.76 -16.06 -1.46
C THR A 160 -26.20 -16.06 -1.98
N ASN A 161 -26.85 -14.89 -2.01
CA ASN A 161 -28.26 -14.70 -2.36
C ASN A 161 -29.22 -15.47 -1.43
N ASP A 162 -28.85 -15.63 -0.16
CA ASP A 162 -29.69 -16.29 0.86
C ASP A 162 -30.53 -15.30 1.68
N GLY A 163 -30.42 -13.99 1.40
CA GLY A 163 -31.14 -12.92 2.08
C GLY A 163 -30.50 -12.48 3.40
N VAL A 164 -29.34 -13.05 3.77
CA VAL A 164 -28.65 -12.78 5.03
C VAL A 164 -27.18 -12.45 4.77
N VAL A 165 -26.77 -11.22 5.10
CA VAL A 165 -25.36 -10.83 5.08
C VAL A 165 -24.66 -11.33 6.35
N ASP A 166 -23.80 -12.32 6.21
CA ASP A 166 -23.03 -12.94 7.30
C ASP A 166 -21.58 -13.32 6.89
N ASP A 167 -20.89 -14.14 7.70
CA ASP A 167 -19.51 -14.58 7.43
C ASP A 167 -19.34 -15.30 6.08
N LYS A 168 -20.44 -15.80 5.49
CA LYS A 168 -20.46 -16.43 4.18
C LYS A 168 -20.24 -15.45 3.01
N ASP A 169 -20.50 -14.17 3.23
CA ASP A 169 -20.37 -13.10 2.22
C ASP A 169 -19.03 -12.37 2.25
N ILE A 170 -18.09 -12.83 3.08
CA ILE A 170 -16.75 -12.23 3.14
C ILE A 170 -15.97 -12.56 1.86
N ALA A 171 -15.50 -11.52 1.19
CA ALA A 171 -14.84 -11.58 -0.11
C ALA A 171 -13.43 -10.94 -0.08
N PRO A 172 -12.58 -11.26 -1.07
CA PRO A 172 -11.30 -10.57 -1.22
C PRO A 172 -11.53 -9.11 -1.65
N ILE A 173 -11.03 -8.16 -0.86
CA ILE A 173 -11.20 -6.72 -1.08
C ILE A 173 -9.86 -6.02 -1.36
N GLY A 174 -9.85 -5.12 -2.35
CA GLY A 174 -8.63 -4.45 -2.80
C GLY A 174 -7.58 -5.39 -3.41
N VAL A 175 -6.35 -4.88 -3.59
CA VAL A 175 -5.27 -5.60 -4.30
C VAL A 175 -4.26 -6.29 -3.40
N GLY A 176 -4.31 -6.02 -2.09
CA GLY A 176 -3.43 -6.55 -1.05
C GLY A 176 -2.44 -5.52 -0.48
N ASN A 177 -1.92 -5.78 0.72
CA ASN A 177 -0.96 -4.93 1.44
C ASN A 177 0.50 -5.14 1.00
N ILE A 178 0.72 -5.72 -0.17
CA ILE A 178 2.04 -5.81 -0.81
C ILE A 178 1.94 -5.04 -2.12
N PRO A 179 2.76 -3.99 -2.33
CA PRO A 179 2.71 -3.20 -3.56
C PRO A 179 3.04 -4.09 -4.76
N ARG A 180 2.24 -3.99 -5.84
CA ARG A 180 2.54 -4.73 -7.09
C ARG A 180 3.57 -4.02 -7.94
N TYR A 181 3.68 -2.71 -7.83
CA TYR A 181 4.66 -1.90 -8.55
C TYR A 181 5.46 -1.08 -7.56
N SER A 182 6.77 -1.12 -7.70
CA SER A 182 7.70 -0.18 -7.08
C SER A 182 8.53 0.47 -8.15
N TYR A 183 8.66 1.79 -8.12
CA TYR A 183 9.41 2.52 -9.12
C TYR A 183 10.24 3.64 -8.49
N GLY A 184 11.28 4.04 -9.19
CA GLY A 184 12.14 5.13 -8.78
C GLY A 184 12.70 5.86 -9.99
N VAL A 185 12.93 7.16 -9.83
CA VAL A 185 13.58 7.99 -10.83
C VAL A 185 14.61 8.86 -10.13
N SER A 186 15.87 8.72 -10.50
CA SER A 186 16.96 9.61 -10.10
C SER A 186 17.36 10.50 -11.26
N LEU A 187 17.44 11.79 -11.01
CA LEU A 187 17.93 12.80 -11.94
C LEU A 187 19.16 13.45 -11.33
N SER A 188 20.22 13.63 -12.12
CA SER A 188 21.38 14.39 -11.69
C SER A 188 21.96 15.23 -12.83
N ALA A 189 22.57 16.33 -12.44
CA ALA A 189 23.27 17.21 -13.36
C ALA A 189 24.51 17.79 -12.69
N ASN A 190 25.58 17.94 -13.46
CA ASN A 190 26.80 18.64 -13.05
C ASN A 190 27.08 19.76 -14.05
N TRP A 191 27.27 20.98 -13.56
CA TRP A 191 27.54 22.16 -14.37
C TRP A 191 28.50 23.14 -13.68
N LYS A 192 29.74 23.27 -14.20
CA LYS A 192 30.75 24.24 -13.71
C LYS A 192 30.93 24.27 -12.18
N GLY A 193 31.01 23.10 -11.56
CA GLY A 193 31.16 22.96 -10.12
C GLY A 193 29.84 22.93 -9.34
N PHE A 194 28.70 23.32 -9.95
CA PHE A 194 27.38 23.00 -9.41
C PHE A 194 27.05 21.54 -9.67
N ASP A 195 26.48 20.88 -8.67
CA ASP A 195 25.93 19.54 -8.80
C ASP A 195 24.52 19.52 -8.20
N ALA A 196 23.64 18.73 -8.82
CA ALA A 196 22.29 18.52 -8.33
C ALA A 196 21.92 17.05 -8.48
N TYR A 197 21.24 16.51 -7.48
CA TYR A 197 20.69 15.16 -7.45
C TYR A 197 19.28 15.20 -6.88
N ILE A 198 18.35 14.51 -7.52
CA ILE A 198 16.95 14.39 -7.09
C ILE A 198 16.54 12.94 -7.27
N PHE A 199 15.92 12.35 -6.24
CA PHE A 199 15.41 10.99 -6.29
C PHE A 199 13.95 10.92 -5.84
N PHE A 200 13.10 10.48 -6.77
CA PHE A 200 11.72 10.13 -6.51
C PHE A 200 11.58 8.62 -6.37
N GLN A 201 10.82 8.20 -5.37
CA GLN A 201 10.42 6.81 -5.16
C GLN A 201 8.89 6.73 -5.15
N GLY A 202 8.31 5.66 -5.68
CA GLY A 202 6.88 5.46 -5.58
C GLY A 202 6.46 4.00 -5.52
N LEU A 203 5.24 3.81 -5.02
CA LEU A 203 4.56 2.54 -4.89
C LEU A 203 3.20 2.66 -5.55
N ALA A 204 2.78 1.62 -6.28
CA ALA A 204 1.45 1.57 -6.86
C ALA A 204 0.79 0.20 -6.70
N LYS A 205 -0.55 0.20 -6.75
CA LYS A 205 -1.38 -0.99 -6.46
C LYS A 205 -1.02 -1.56 -5.08
N PHE A 206 -1.09 -0.69 -4.08
CA PHE A 206 -0.76 -0.99 -2.69
C PHE A 206 -1.97 -0.62 -1.84
N HIS A 207 -2.63 -1.59 -1.21
CA HIS A 207 -3.87 -1.33 -0.47
C HIS A 207 -3.82 -1.99 0.91
N SER A 208 -4.16 -1.27 1.96
CA SER A 208 -4.24 -1.86 3.30
C SER A 208 -5.55 -1.49 3.95
N THR A 209 -6.01 -2.40 4.81
CA THR A 209 -7.11 -2.13 5.72
C THR A 209 -6.56 -1.36 6.90
N PHE A 210 -7.21 -0.26 7.27
CA PHE A 210 -6.94 0.43 8.52
C PHE A 210 -8.20 0.34 9.39
N ALA A 211 -8.04 -0.16 10.62
CA ALA A 211 -9.17 -0.57 11.45
C ALA A 211 -8.87 -0.33 12.94
N SER A 212 -8.63 0.93 13.32
CA SER A 212 -8.31 1.30 14.70
C SER A 212 -8.50 2.82 14.94
N GLN A 213 -8.10 3.29 16.11
CA GLN A 213 -7.94 4.72 16.41
C GLN A 213 -7.17 5.40 15.27
N GLY A 214 -7.67 6.54 14.77
CA GLY A 214 -7.16 7.15 13.54
C GLY A 214 -8.09 6.97 12.36
N VAL A 215 -8.77 5.82 12.27
CA VAL A 215 -9.67 5.45 11.16
C VAL A 215 -11.12 5.18 11.60
N TYR A 216 -11.32 4.72 12.83
CA TYR A 216 -12.64 4.54 13.41
C TYR A 216 -12.97 5.65 14.40
N GLU A 217 -14.19 6.15 14.33
CA GLU A 217 -14.70 7.23 15.18
C GLU A 217 -15.00 6.76 16.60
N ASN A 218 -15.34 5.48 16.78
CA ASN A 218 -15.85 4.93 18.03
C ASN A 218 -14.77 4.56 19.07
N THR A 219 -13.49 4.77 18.74
CA THR A 219 -12.39 4.41 19.64
C THR A 219 -12.21 5.48 20.74
N LEU A 220 -12.05 5.03 22.00
CA LEU A 220 -11.88 5.88 23.20
C LEU A 220 -13.00 6.93 23.39
N GLU A 221 -14.27 6.52 23.29
CA GLU A 221 -15.45 7.38 23.45
C GLU A 221 -15.57 8.52 22.42
N GLY A 222 -14.81 8.47 21.32
CA GLY A 222 -14.93 9.42 20.21
C GLY A 222 -13.60 10.05 19.82
N THR A 223 -12.88 9.45 18.86
CA THR A 223 -11.69 10.08 18.26
C THR A 223 -12.03 10.55 16.84
N PHE A 224 -12.18 11.86 16.65
CA PHE A 224 -12.58 12.43 15.37
C PHE A 224 -11.43 13.06 14.60
N PHE A 225 -11.42 12.83 13.29
CA PHE A 225 -10.42 13.36 12.36
C PHE A 225 -11.09 14.12 11.21
N PRO A 226 -10.34 14.92 10.45
CA PRO A 226 -10.91 15.68 9.33
C PRO A 226 -11.73 14.87 8.32
N TYR A 227 -11.40 13.59 8.09
CA TYR A 227 -12.16 12.74 7.15
C TYR A 227 -13.54 12.31 7.70
N HIS A 228 -13.80 12.44 9.00
CA HIS A 228 -15.13 12.24 9.59
C HIS A 228 -16.05 13.44 9.41
N LYS A 229 -15.56 14.61 9.00
CA LYS A 229 -16.38 15.85 8.98
C LYS A 229 -17.56 15.79 8.01
N LYS A 230 -17.42 15.05 6.91
CA LYS A 230 -18.48 14.86 5.91
C LYS A 230 -19.09 13.46 6.03
N TYR A 231 -19.42 13.08 7.26
CA TYR A 231 -20.12 11.83 7.55
C TYR A 231 -21.58 11.91 7.06
N TRP A 232 -22.18 10.75 6.89
CA TRP A 232 -23.56 10.63 6.44
C TRP A 232 -24.50 11.25 7.48
N THR A 233 -25.36 12.15 7.03
CA THR A 233 -26.55 12.60 7.76
C THR A 233 -27.72 12.63 6.80
N LYS A 234 -28.95 12.49 7.31
CA LYS A 234 -30.16 12.57 6.50
C LYS A 234 -30.23 13.86 5.69
N GLU A 235 -29.95 15.00 6.32
CA GLU A 235 -29.89 16.32 5.66
C GLU A 235 -28.87 16.36 4.52
N ARG A 236 -27.64 15.86 4.74
CA ARG A 236 -26.58 15.83 3.73
C ARG A 236 -26.96 14.95 2.54
N TRP A 237 -27.56 13.79 2.82
CA TRP A 237 -28.06 12.86 1.81
C TRP A 237 -29.18 13.46 0.97
N GLU A 238 -30.20 14.04 1.61
CA GLU A 238 -31.36 14.66 0.95
C GLU A 238 -30.95 15.89 0.11
N ASN A 239 -29.96 16.66 0.57
CA ASN A 239 -29.43 17.80 -0.16
C ASN A 239 -28.46 17.41 -1.30
N GLY A 240 -28.12 16.12 -1.46
CA GLY A 240 -27.16 15.65 -2.46
C GLY A 240 -25.73 16.17 -2.23
N GLU A 241 -25.39 16.47 -0.98
CA GLU A 241 -24.06 16.92 -0.59
C GLU A 241 -23.04 15.78 -0.58
N GLU A 242 -21.76 16.12 -0.68
CA GLU A 242 -20.67 15.13 -0.62
C GLU A 242 -20.63 14.41 0.74
N ILE A 243 -20.65 13.08 0.71
CA ILE A 243 -20.51 12.18 1.85
C ILE A 243 -19.22 11.38 1.70
N THR A 244 -18.29 11.55 2.64
CA THR A 244 -16.99 10.88 2.62
C THR A 244 -16.82 9.84 3.72
N TYR A 245 -17.80 9.69 4.61
CA TYR A 245 -17.80 8.77 5.75
C TYR A 245 -19.23 8.28 6.07
N PRO A 246 -19.43 7.02 6.53
CA PRO A 246 -20.76 6.53 6.91
C PRO A 246 -21.30 7.23 8.17
N ALA A 247 -22.49 6.85 8.63
CA ALA A 247 -23.00 7.31 9.92
C ALA A 247 -22.01 6.98 11.05
N LEU A 248 -21.89 7.93 11.99
CA LEU A 248 -21.00 7.80 13.15
C LEU A 248 -21.67 6.99 14.25
N HIS A 249 -20.93 6.06 14.84
CA HIS A 249 -21.39 5.27 15.99
C HIS A 249 -20.57 5.57 17.23
N LYS A 250 -21.19 5.46 18.40
CA LYS A 250 -20.49 5.51 19.69
C LYS A 250 -19.79 4.19 20.03
N GLU A 251 -20.32 3.09 19.53
CA GLU A 251 -19.88 1.72 19.83
C GLU A 251 -19.59 0.96 18.53
N GLY A 252 -19.16 -0.29 18.65
CA GLY A 252 -19.01 -1.18 17.49
C GLY A 252 -20.33 -1.40 16.75
N SER A 253 -20.30 -1.25 15.43
CA SER A 253 -21.46 -1.40 14.55
C SER A 253 -21.13 -2.22 13.29
N PRO A 254 -22.12 -2.59 12.45
CA PRO A 254 -21.85 -3.25 11.19
C PRO A 254 -20.87 -2.50 10.26
N ASN A 255 -20.76 -1.17 10.37
CA ASN A 255 -19.78 -0.38 9.63
C ASN A 255 -18.34 -0.72 10.02
N HIS A 256 -18.12 -1.14 11.27
CA HIS A 256 -16.79 -1.41 11.82
C HIS A 256 -16.27 -2.82 11.52
N ARG A 257 -17.06 -3.65 10.84
CA ARG A 257 -16.55 -4.91 10.29
C ARG A 257 -15.62 -4.63 9.13
N ALA A 258 -14.62 -5.50 8.93
CA ALA A 258 -13.73 -5.41 7.78
C ALA A 258 -14.56 -5.31 6.49
N ASN A 259 -14.39 -4.22 5.74
CA ASN A 259 -15.16 -3.95 4.53
C ASN A 259 -14.35 -3.16 3.51
N SER A 260 -14.87 -3.08 2.28
CA SER A 260 -14.18 -2.46 1.16
C SER A 260 -13.94 -0.95 1.30
N PHE A 261 -14.67 -0.24 2.16
CA PHE A 261 -14.45 1.20 2.37
C PHE A 261 -13.15 1.45 3.14
N PHE A 262 -12.88 0.70 4.21
CA PHE A 262 -11.68 0.88 5.02
C PHE A 262 -10.40 0.31 4.39
N VAL A 263 -10.49 -0.20 3.15
CA VAL A 263 -9.33 -0.56 2.34
C VAL A 263 -8.90 0.66 1.54
N PHE A 264 -7.82 1.31 1.97
CA PHE A 264 -7.32 2.52 1.34
C PHE A 264 -6.27 2.20 0.27
N ASP A 265 -6.32 2.91 -0.86
CA ASP A 265 -5.24 2.91 -1.85
C ASP A 265 -4.10 3.80 -1.34
N ARG A 266 -2.98 3.16 -1.03
CA ARG A 266 -1.75 3.77 -0.47
C ARG A 266 -0.72 4.08 -1.56
N SER A 267 -1.13 4.07 -2.83
CA SER A 267 -0.22 4.42 -3.93
C SER A 267 0.29 5.85 -3.75
N LEU A 268 1.60 6.03 -3.90
CA LEU A 268 2.29 7.28 -3.58
C LEU A 268 3.51 7.53 -4.47
N VAL A 269 3.91 8.80 -4.55
CA VAL A 269 5.23 9.24 -5.02
C VAL A 269 5.84 10.16 -3.97
N ARG A 270 7.09 9.92 -3.61
CA ARG A 270 7.83 10.64 -2.58
C ARG A 270 9.13 11.19 -3.17
N LEU A 271 9.40 12.48 -2.95
CA LEU A 271 10.73 13.05 -3.10
C LEU A 271 11.57 12.54 -1.93
N LYS A 272 12.26 11.42 -2.17
CA LYS A 272 12.95 10.69 -1.11
C LYS A 272 14.22 11.41 -0.71
N ASN A 273 15.01 11.86 -1.69
CA ASN A 273 16.23 12.61 -1.47
C ASN A 273 16.37 13.72 -2.51
N PHE A 274 16.88 14.88 -2.12
CA PHE A 274 17.49 15.83 -3.03
C PHE A 274 18.80 16.34 -2.44
N GLU A 275 19.75 16.71 -3.29
CA GLU A 275 20.99 17.37 -2.91
C GLU A 275 21.37 18.38 -3.98
N ILE A 276 21.80 19.56 -3.55
CA ILE A 276 22.36 20.59 -4.42
C ILE A 276 23.68 21.04 -3.80
N GLY A 277 24.76 20.90 -4.55
CA GLY A 277 26.11 21.23 -4.15
C GLY A 277 26.76 22.26 -5.06
N TYR A 278 27.73 22.97 -4.52
CA TYR A 278 28.68 23.76 -5.28
C TYR A 278 30.10 23.49 -4.78
N THR A 279 30.95 23.06 -5.70
CA THR A 279 32.37 22.82 -5.48
C THR A 279 33.17 24.02 -5.97
N LEU A 280 33.93 24.65 -5.06
CA LEU A 280 34.71 25.83 -5.39
C LEU A 280 35.90 25.46 -6.30
N PRO A 281 36.28 26.32 -7.27
CA PRO A 281 37.44 26.08 -8.11
C PRO A 281 38.74 25.98 -7.28
N ALA A 282 39.51 24.91 -7.50
CA ALA A 282 40.74 24.63 -6.75
C ALA A 282 41.76 25.78 -6.79
N ASN A 283 41.84 26.54 -7.88
CA ASN A 283 42.75 27.68 -8.00
C ASN A 283 42.47 28.79 -6.98
N SER A 284 41.21 28.96 -6.56
CA SER A 284 40.81 29.96 -5.56
C SER A 284 41.18 29.54 -4.12
N LEU A 285 41.48 28.26 -3.91
CA LEU A 285 41.73 27.67 -2.59
C LEU A 285 43.22 27.40 -2.30
N LYS A 286 44.09 27.58 -3.31
CA LYS A 286 45.54 27.33 -3.20
C LYS A 286 46.22 28.09 -2.05
N MET A 287 45.81 29.34 -1.79
CA MET A 287 46.38 30.13 -0.69
C MET A 287 46.01 29.60 0.71
N LEU A 288 44.92 28.83 0.81
CA LEU A 288 44.40 28.28 2.06
C LEU A 288 44.90 26.85 2.32
N GLY A 289 45.68 26.25 1.41
CA GLY A 289 46.13 24.86 1.52
C GLY A 289 44.99 23.83 1.45
N ILE A 290 43.89 24.18 0.78
CA ILE A 290 42.70 23.32 0.62
C ILE A 290 42.67 22.82 -0.83
N SER A 291 42.57 21.51 -1.02
CA SER A 291 42.49 20.87 -2.34
C SER A 291 41.09 20.85 -2.93
N ASP A 292 40.06 20.68 -2.09
CA ASP A 292 38.65 20.58 -2.52
C ASP A 292 37.73 21.14 -1.42
N LEU A 293 36.82 22.05 -1.79
CA LEU A 293 35.79 22.57 -0.89
C LEU A 293 34.44 22.50 -1.59
N ARG A 294 33.54 21.65 -1.10
CA ARG A 294 32.15 21.55 -1.55
C ARG A 294 31.21 22.01 -0.45
N ILE A 295 30.28 22.89 -0.79
CA ILE A 295 29.18 23.32 0.08
C ILE A 295 27.91 22.70 -0.50
N PHE A 296 27.09 22.07 0.34
CA PHE A 296 25.87 21.42 -0.14
C PHE A 296 24.70 21.58 0.83
N VAL A 297 23.50 21.55 0.25
CA VAL A 297 22.23 21.40 0.98
C VAL A 297 21.58 20.13 0.48
N ASN A 298 21.12 19.29 1.39
CA ASN A 298 20.32 18.13 1.06
C ASN A 298 19.05 18.04 1.90
N GLY A 299 18.09 17.29 1.39
CA GLY A 299 16.88 16.99 2.12
C GLY A 299 16.41 15.56 1.90
N GLN A 300 15.79 14.98 2.92
CA GLN A 300 15.23 13.62 2.91
C GLN A 300 13.75 13.65 3.27
N ASN A 301 12.94 12.81 2.61
CA ASN A 301 11.48 12.70 2.78
C ASN A 301 10.76 14.06 2.72
N VAL A 302 11.11 14.88 1.75
CA VAL A 302 10.73 16.30 1.71
C VAL A 302 9.29 16.51 1.25
N PHE A 303 8.80 15.64 0.37
CA PHE A 303 7.48 15.75 -0.19
C PHE A 303 6.90 14.37 -0.49
N THR A 304 5.63 14.15 -0.14
CA THR A 304 4.88 12.92 -0.46
C THR A 304 3.58 13.29 -1.13
N TRP A 305 3.28 12.63 -2.25
CA TRP A 305 2.05 12.79 -3.00
C TRP A 305 1.29 11.46 -3.07
N SER A 306 0.08 11.43 -2.51
CA SER A 306 -0.76 10.22 -2.41
C SER A 306 -2.24 10.59 -2.57
N PRO A 307 -2.69 10.95 -3.78
CA PRO A 307 -3.99 11.60 -4.00
C PRO A 307 -5.20 10.72 -3.67
N LYS A 308 -5.03 9.39 -3.66
CA LYS A 308 -6.10 8.43 -3.37
C LYS A 308 -6.17 8.03 -1.89
N PHE A 309 -5.16 8.40 -1.11
CA PHE A 309 -5.10 8.05 0.29
C PHE A 309 -5.92 9.05 1.10
N ARG A 310 -7.12 8.61 1.51
CA ARG A 310 -8.13 9.45 2.17
C ARG A 310 -7.77 9.91 3.59
N PRO A 311 -7.12 9.10 4.46
CA PRO A 311 -6.76 9.56 5.80
C PRO A 311 -5.47 10.39 5.74
N TYR A 312 -5.59 11.65 5.33
CA TYR A 312 -4.46 12.58 5.10
C TYR A 312 -3.56 12.85 6.31
N HIS A 313 -3.99 12.47 7.52
CA HIS A 313 -3.21 12.64 8.74
C HIS A 313 -2.20 11.50 8.96
N LEU A 314 -2.31 10.41 8.20
CA LEU A 314 -1.40 9.26 8.25
C LEU A 314 -0.41 9.30 7.10
N ASP A 315 0.75 8.66 7.30
CA ASP A 315 1.68 8.39 6.22
C ASP A 315 1.24 7.13 5.44
N PRO A 316 1.06 7.21 4.11
CA PRO A 316 0.68 6.04 3.32
C PRO A 316 1.69 4.88 3.40
N GLU A 317 2.94 5.09 3.81
CA GLU A 317 3.91 4.00 4.05
C GLU A 317 3.82 3.40 5.46
N ASN A 318 3.07 4.01 6.37
CA ASN A 318 2.90 3.50 7.73
C ASN A 318 1.68 2.56 7.81
N ASP A 319 1.87 1.40 8.44
CA ASP A 319 0.80 0.41 8.67
C ASP A 319 0.00 0.69 9.94
N ASP A 320 0.47 1.62 10.77
CA ASP A 320 -0.15 1.98 12.04
C ASP A 320 -1.13 3.16 11.87
N SER A 321 -2.36 2.96 12.31
CA SER A 321 -3.44 3.98 12.29
C SER A 321 -3.20 5.13 13.27
N ILE A 322 -2.21 5.04 14.16
CA ILE A 322 -1.77 6.15 15.04
C ILE A 322 -0.29 6.53 14.83
N GLY A 323 0.33 5.97 13.80
CA GLY A 323 1.75 6.15 13.55
C GLY A 323 2.08 7.57 13.04
N TYR A 324 3.21 8.11 13.51
CA TYR A 324 3.73 9.37 12.99
C TYR A 324 4.25 9.22 11.56
N PRO A 325 4.13 10.28 10.73
CA PRO A 325 4.75 10.31 9.43
C PRO A 325 6.27 10.35 9.52
N GLN A 326 6.92 9.93 8.44
CA GLN A 326 8.37 10.09 8.31
C GLN A 326 8.75 11.57 8.39
N THR A 327 9.76 11.90 9.19
CA THR A 327 10.23 13.28 9.34
C THR A 327 10.99 13.74 8.10
N SER A 328 10.72 14.97 7.69
CA SER A 328 11.52 15.66 6.69
C SER A 328 12.78 16.23 7.34
N ILE A 329 13.94 15.89 6.79
CA ILE A 329 15.24 16.36 7.29
C ILE A 329 15.84 17.26 6.22
N PHE A 330 16.33 18.42 6.62
CA PHE A 330 17.13 19.31 5.78
C PHE A 330 18.50 19.48 6.44
N SER A 331 19.56 19.21 5.69
CA SER A 331 20.93 19.35 6.18
C SER A 331 21.70 20.32 5.31
N PHE A 332 22.51 21.15 5.96
CA PHE A 332 23.52 21.98 5.33
C PHE A 332 24.88 21.46 5.75
N GLY A 333 25.80 21.28 4.80
CA GLY A 333 27.11 20.70 5.08
C GLY A 333 28.18 21.23 4.16
N THR A 334 29.42 21.04 4.60
CA THR A 334 30.61 21.28 3.79
C THR A 334 31.49 20.03 3.79
N ASN A 335 32.12 19.76 2.66
CA ASN A 335 33.14 18.72 2.52
C ASN A 335 34.45 19.41 2.18
N ILE A 336 35.46 19.23 3.03
CA ILE A 336 36.76 19.88 2.92
C ILE A 336 37.82 18.79 2.79
N LYS A 337 38.64 18.86 1.74
CA LYS A 337 39.84 18.04 1.60
C LYS A 337 41.06 18.95 1.65
N PHE A 338 42.04 18.55 2.47
CA PHE A 338 43.33 19.23 2.60
C PHE A 338 44.29 18.66 1.57
#